data_AF-A0A6B2G0R4-F1
#
_entry.id   AF-A0A6B2G0R4-F1
#
_cell.length_a   1.000
_cell.length_b   1.000
_cell.length_c   1.000
_cell.angle_alpha   90.00
_cell.angle_beta   90.00
_cell.angle_gamma   90.00
#
_symmetry.space_group_name_H-M   'P 1'
#
loop_
_entity.id
_entity.type
_entity.pdbx_description
1 polymer ?
#
loop_
_entity_poly.entity_id
_entity_poly.type
_entity_poly.pdbx_seq_one_letter_code
_entity_poly.pdbx_strand_id
1 'polypeptide(L)'
;MTCPLQNIHRTLYVQFQNEKGLDYGGLAKEWIYEISHHILNPQYGLFTTRECTSDYIFEIHPMSNTLPDFKTNFHFIGRIIGLALFNGLYMDCAFSNFFYKQIINQPCDLEDLQDIDIDFYNSIKWISKNNIEESGMELFFCAEIE
;
A
#
# COMPACT_ATOMS: atom_id res chain seq x y z
N MET A 1 -6.31 -16.47 -7.53
CA MET A 1 -5.10 -17.32 -7.67
C MET A 1 -5.21 -18.50 -6.68
N THR A 2 -5.33 -19.73 -7.17
CA THR A 2 -5.54 -20.95 -6.34
C THR A 2 -4.24 -21.58 -5.83
N CYS A 3 -3.10 -20.91 -6.00
CA CYS A 3 -1.82 -21.43 -5.53
C CYS A 3 -1.89 -21.70 -4.01
N PRO A 4 -1.58 -22.91 -3.53
CA PRO A 4 -1.53 -23.18 -2.09
C PRO A 4 -0.46 -22.32 -1.41
N LEU A 5 -0.68 -21.92 -0.14
CA LEU A 5 0.30 -21.14 0.63
C LEU A 5 1.68 -21.80 0.67
N GLN A 6 1.71 -23.13 0.74
CA GLN A 6 2.93 -23.95 0.74
C GLN A 6 3.82 -23.72 -0.49
N ASN A 7 3.25 -23.23 -1.59
CA ASN A 7 3.97 -23.03 -2.85
C ASN A 7 4.44 -21.57 -3.05
N ILE A 8 4.10 -20.64 -2.15
CA ILE A 8 4.58 -19.24 -2.23
C ILE A 8 6.09 -19.14 -2.03
N HIS A 9 6.67 -20.07 -1.25
CA HIS A 9 8.11 -20.14 -0.99
C HIS A 9 8.92 -20.81 -2.11
N ARG A 10 8.31 -21.06 -3.28
CA ARG A 10 9.02 -21.62 -4.42
C ARG A 10 9.54 -20.50 -5.30
N THR A 11 10.65 -20.77 -5.99
CA THR A 11 11.15 -19.89 -7.03
C THR A 11 10.07 -19.65 -8.07
N LEU A 12 9.82 -18.37 -8.37
CA LEU A 12 8.87 -17.96 -9.38
C LEU A 12 9.46 -18.23 -10.77
N TYR A 13 8.81 -19.11 -11.51
CA TYR A 13 9.09 -19.33 -12.93
C TYR A 13 7.92 -18.77 -13.74
N VAL A 14 8.23 -17.86 -14.67
CA VAL A 14 7.25 -17.25 -15.56
C VAL A 14 7.53 -17.69 -17.00
N GLN A 15 6.46 -17.99 -17.71
CA GLN A 15 6.48 -18.26 -19.14
C GLN A 15 5.31 -17.50 -19.77
N PHE A 16 5.63 -16.50 -20.60
CA PHE A 16 4.61 -15.80 -21.37
C PHE A 16 4.09 -16.69 -22.50
N GLN A 17 2.80 -16.59 -22.78
CA GLN A 17 2.20 -17.35 -23.87
C GLN A 17 2.80 -16.89 -25.20
N ASN A 18 3.20 -17.85 -26.04
CA ASN A 18 3.79 -17.63 -27.35
C ASN A 18 5.21 -17.02 -27.36
N GLU A 19 5.87 -16.89 -26.21
CA GLU A 19 7.25 -16.43 -26.14
C GLU A 19 8.21 -17.55 -25.74
N LYS A 20 9.35 -17.63 -26.43
CA LYS A 20 10.46 -18.52 -26.04
C LYS A 20 11.26 -17.84 -24.94
N GLY A 21 10.86 -18.08 -23.69
CA GLY A 21 11.64 -17.66 -22.53
C GLY A 21 12.99 -18.39 -22.47
N LEU A 22 14.06 -17.67 -22.79
CA LEU A 22 15.44 -18.17 -22.66
C LEU A 22 16.06 -17.82 -21.30
N ASP A 23 15.61 -16.72 -20.69
CA ASP A 23 16.05 -16.25 -19.38
C ASP A 23 14.87 -16.20 -18.41
N TYR A 24 14.74 -17.25 -17.59
CA TYR A 24 13.68 -17.35 -16.58
C TYR A 24 13.76 -16.25 -15.51
N GLY A 25 14.95 -15.72 -15.22
CA GLY A 25 15.14 -14.65 -14.25
C GLY A 25 14.65 -13.29 -14.78
N GLY A 26 14.97 -13.00 -16.04
CA GLY A 26 14.47 -11.82 -16.75
C GLY A 26 12.95 -11.80 -16.83
N LEU A 27 12.34 -12.92 -17.23
CA LEU A 27 10.87 -13.01 -17.34
C LEU A 27 10.13 -12.85 -16.01
N ALA A 28 10.70 -13.35 -14.91
CA ALA A 28 10.10 -13.17 -13.58
C ALA A 28 10.12 -11.70 -13.15
N LYS A 29 11.21 -10.96 -13.45
CA LYS A 29 11.31 -9.52 -13.18
C LYS A 29 10.30 -8.73 -14.01
N GLU A 30 10.23 -9.01 -15.31
CA GLU A 30 9.28 -8.37 -16.22
C GLU A 30 7.83 -8.60 -15.78
N TRP A 31 7.49 -9.83 -15.38
CA TRP A 31 6.15 -10.13 -14.89
C TRP A 31 5.80 -9.40 -13.60
N ILE A 32 6.73 -9.29 -12.64
CA ILE A 32 6.51 -8.51 -11.42
C ILE A 32 6.36 -7.02 -11.73
N TYR A 33 7.12 -6.51 -12.69
CA TYR A 33 7.01 -5.13 -13.14
C TYR A 33 5.65 -4.83 -13.79
N GLU A 34 5.19 -5.69 -14.70
CA GLU A 34 3.88 -5.53 -15.35
C GLU A 34 2.73 -5.65 -14.35
N ILE A 35 2.79 -6.65 -13.46
CA ILE A 35 1.72 -6.85 -12.48
C ILE A 35 1.66 -5.72 -11.46
N SER A 36 2.79 -5.09 -11.09
CA SER A 36 2.76 -3.92 -10.20
C SER A 36 2.02 -2.76 -10.85
N HIS A 37 2.27 -2.48 -12.13
CA HIS A 37 1.53 -1.46 -12.88
C HIS A 37 0.02 -1.74 -12.96
N HIS A 38 -0.36 -3.00 -13.17
CA HIS A 38 -1.77 -3.38 -13.19
C HIS A 38 -2.43 -3.25 -11.83
N ILE A 39 -1.79 -3.69 -10.74
CA ILE A 39 -2.33 -3.58 -9.37
C ILE A 39 -2.60 -2.12 -9.00
N LEU A 40 -1.71 -1.23 -9.43
CA LEU A 40 -1.74 0.19 -9.11
C LEU A 40 -2.59 1.03 -10.07
N ASN A 41 -3.16 0.43 -11.12
CA ASN A 41 -3.97 1.15 -12.08
C ASN A 41 -5.25 1.69 -11.40
N PRO A 42 -5.47 3.02 -11.38
CA PRO A 42 -6.63 3.64 -10.73
C PRO A 42 -7.97 3.12 -11.25
N GLN A 43 -8.03 2.58 -12.48
CA GLN A 43 -9.24 2.00 -13.06
C GLN A 43 -9.79 0.80 -12.27
N TYR A 44 -8.94 0.09 -11.53
CA TYR A 44 -9.40 -1.01 -10.67
C TYR A 44 -9.93 -0.53 -9.31
N GLY A 45 -9.73 0.75 -8.95
CA GLY A 45 -10.26 1.36 -7.72
C GLY A 45 -9.70 0.77 -6.41
N LEU A 46 -8.61 -0.02 -6.46
CA LEU A 46 -8.01 -0.64 -5.29
C LEU A 46 -7.06 0.32 -4.57
N PHE A 47 -6.25 1.04 -5.34
CA PHE A 47 -5.30 2.03 -4.84
C PHE A 47 -5.56 3.39 -5.45
N THR A 48 -5.18 4.43 -4.72
CA THR A 48 -5.10 5.81 -5.18
C THR A 48 -3.68 6.32 -5.01
N THR A 49 -3.29 7.31 -5.81
CA THR A 49 -2.02 8.00 -5.63
C THR A 49 -2.22 9.27 -4.82
N ARG A 50 -1.30 9.54 -3.90
CA ARG A 50 -1.14 10.86 -3.28
C ARG A 50 0.21 11.43 -3.72
N GLU A 51 0.21 12.69 -4.09
CA GLU A 51 1.45 13.43 -4.32
C GLU A 51 2.10 13.75 -2.97
N CYS A 52 3.35 13.30 -2.77
CA CYS A 52 4.11 13.59 -1.57
C CYS A 52 5.49 14.13 -1.93
N THR A 53 5.70 15.43 -1.71
CA THR A 53 6.96 16.20 -1.90
C THR A 53 7.59 16.17 -3.30
N SER A 54 7.81 15.01 -3.92
CA SER A 54 8.32 14.82 -5.28
C SER A 54 7.99 13.44 -5.89
N ASP A 55 7.42 12.51 -5.11
CA ASP A 55 7.07 11.17 -5.57
C ASP A 55 5.57 10.89 -5.37
N TYR A 56 5.04 9.94 -6.17
CA TYR A 56 3.68 9.43 -5.99
C TYR A 56 3.70 8.25 -5.03
N ILE A 57 2.99 8.39 -3.92
CA ILE A 57 2.80 7.32 -2.94
C ILE A 57 1.45 6.66 -3.19
N PHE A 58 1.43 5.34 -3.23
CA PHE A 58 0.21 4.55 -3.37
C PHE A 58 -0.40 4.24 -2.01
N GLU A 59 -1.71 4.39 -1.93
CA GLU A 59 -2.51 4.07 -0.75
C GLU A 59 -3.79 3.34 -1.10
N ILE A 60 -4.35 2.63 -0.12
CA ILE A 60 -5.64 1.97 -0.28
C ILE A 60 -6.71 3.03 -0.58
N HIS A 61 -7.44 2.83 -1.67
CA HIS A 61 -8.53 3.74 -2.00
C HIS A 61 -9.62 3.65 -0.91
N PRO A 62 -10.11 4.77 -0.33
CA PRO A 62 -11.09 4.74 0.77
C PRO A 62 -12.35 3.95 0.43
N MET A 63 -12.85 4.14 -0.80
CA MET A 63 -14.03 3.43 -1.33
C MET A 63 -13.74 2.03 -1.89
N SER A 64 -12.54 1.48 -1.72
CA SER A 64 -12.19 0.15 -2.26
C SER A 64 -13.06 -0.97 -1.69
N ASN A 65 -13.61 -0.79 -0.48
CA ASN A 65 -14.55 -1.71 0.16
C ASN A 65 -15.90 -1.84 -0.59
N THR A 66 -16.25 -0.88 -1.44
CA THR A 66 -17.46 -0.89 -2.26
C THR A 66 -17.32 -1.77 -3.50
N LEU A 67 -16.08 -2.12 -3.88
CA LEU A 67 -15.82 -2.97 -5.03
C LEU A 67 -16.26 -4.41 -4.76
N PRO A 68 -16.82 -5.09 -5.78
CA PRO A 68 -17.04 -6.52 -5.69
C PRO A 68 -15.70 -7.24 -5.45
N ASP A 69 -15.72 -8.25 -4.59
CA ASP A 69 -14.56 -9.09 -4.27
C ASP A 69 -13.31 -8.36 -3.75
N PHE A 70 -13.43 -7.14 -3.20
CA PHE A 70 -12.29 -6.35 -2.71
C PHE A 70 -11.37 -7.15 -1.77
N LYS A 71 -11.93 -7.99 -0.89
CA LYS A 71 -11.17 -8.86 0.03
C LYS A 71 -10.29 -9.84 -0.74
N THR A 72 -10.83 -10.47 -1.78
CA THR A 72 -10.12 -11.41 -2.64
C THR A 72 -9.00 -10.70 -3.41
N ASN A 73 -9.27 -9.48 -3.89
CA ASN A 73 -8.29 -8.65 -4.59
C ASN A 73 -7.12 -8.24 -3.68
N PHE A 74 -7.40 -7.71 -2.48
CA PHE A 74 -6.33 -7.36 -1.53
C PHE A 74 -5.57 -8.60 -1.03
N HIS A 75 -6.25 -9.73 -0.82
CA HIS A 75 -5.59 -10.98 -0.50
C HIS A 75 -4.65 -11.43 -1.63
N PHE A 76 -5.08 -11.29 -2.89
CA PHE A 76 -4.24 -11.56 -4.05
C PHE A 76 -3.01 -10.64 -4.10
N ILE A 77 -3.20 -9.34 -3.94
CA ILE A 77 -2.11 -8.34 -3.93
C ILE A 77 -1.10 -8.64 -2.83
N GLY A 78 -1.56 -8.92 -1.61
CA GLY A 78 -0.69 -9.29 -0.49
C GLY A 78 0.16 -10.53 -0.79
N ARG A 79 -0.40 -11.51 -1.53
CA ARG A 79 0.35 -12.67 -2.00
C ARG A 79 1.38 -12.34 -3.07
N ILE A 80 1.09 -11.42 -3.99
CA ILE A 80 2.04 -10.95 -5.00
C ILE A 80 3.21 -10.22 -4.33
N ILE A 81 2.92 -9.32 -3.38
CA ILE A 81 3.95 -8.63 -2.58
C ILE A 81 4.83 -9.65 -1.85
N GLY A 82 4.23 -10.63 -1.17
CA GLY A 82 4.97 -11.68 -0.48
C GLY A 82 5.82 -12.53 -1.42
N LEU A 83 5.30 -12.85 -2.61
CA LEU A 83 6.03 -13.60 -3.64
C LEU A 83 7.22 -12.80 -4.19
N ALA A 84 7.05 -11.51 -4.45
CA ALA A 84 8.11 -10.61 -4.90
C ALA A 84 9.23 -10.51 -3.87
N LEU A 85 8.87 -10.25 -2.60
CA LEU A 85 9.82 -10.20 -1.48
C LEU A 85 10.59 -11.50 -1.31
N PHE A 86 9.91 -12.65 -1.37
CA PHE A 86 10.56 -13.96 -1.22
C PHE A 86 11.56 -14.25 -2.35
N ASN A 87 11.25 -13.84 -3.57
CA ASN A 87 12.12 -14.06 -4.73
C ASN A 87 13.17 -12.95 -4.93
N GLY A 88 13.20 -11.93 -4.08
CA GLY A 88 14.10 -10.78 -4.23
C GLY A 88 13.81 -9.95 -5.49
N LEU A 89 12.54 -9.88 -5.90
CA LEU A 89 12.07 -9.13 -7.05
C LEU A 89 11.51 -7.78 -6.60
N TYR A 90 11.86 -6.72 -7.31
CA TYR A 90 11.38 -5.37 -7.03
C TYR A 90 10.04 -5.14 -7.72
N MET A 91 9.08 -4.59 -6.98
CA MET A 91 7.85 -4.04 -7.57
C MET A 91 8.06 -2.55 -7.80
N ASP A 92 7.56 -2.03 -8.92
CA ASP A 92 7.60 -0.61 -9.23
C ASP A 92 6.44 0.11 -8.52
N CYS A 93 6.51 0.16 -7.19
CA CYS A 93 5.50 0.80 -6.36
C CYS A 93 6.12 1.34 -5.06
N ALA A 94 5.73 2.55 -4.67
CA ALA A 94 6.06 3.12 -3.36
C ALA A 94 4.79 3.22 -2.52
N PHE A 95 4.74 2.53 -1.37
CA PHE A 95 3.68 2.69 -0.37
C PHE A 95 4.12 3.67 0.73
N SER A 96 3.17 4.19 1.50
CA SER A 96 3.47 5.07 2.63
C SER A 96 4.18 4.31 3.76
N ASN A 97 4.96 5.02 4.59
CA ASN A 97 5.58 4.46 5.79
C ASN A 97 4.56 3.79 6.71
N PHE A 98 3.38 4.41 6.83
CA PHE A 98 2.24 3.84 7.53
C PHE A 98 1.87 2.45 7.01
N PHE A 99 1.76 2.28 5.70
CA PHE A 99 1.45 1.00 5.08
C PHE A 99 2.50 -0.08 5.41
N TYR A 100 3.78 0.27 5.33
CA TYR A 100 4.85 -0.65 5.70
C TYR A 100 4.83 -1.02 7.19
N LYS A 101 4.61 -0.06 8.08
CA LYS A 101 4.46 -0.30 9.53
C LYS A 101 3.33 -1.27 9.84
N GLN A 102 2.19 -1.14 9.15
CA GLN A 102 1.07 -2.07 9.29
C GLN A 102 1.43 -3.50 8.89
N ILE A 103 2.18 -3.70 7.79
CA ILE A 103 2.62 -5.04 7.37
C ILE A 103 3.49 -5.74 8.43
N ILE A 104 4.37 -4.99 9.08
CA ILE A 104 5.29 -5.53 10.10
C ILE A 104 4.73 -5.49 11.53
N ASN A 105 3.46 -5.11 11.71
CA ASN A 105 2.81 -4.92 13.00
C ASN A 105 3.54 -3.94 13.94
N GLN A 106 4.15 -2.89 13.39
CA GLN A 106 4.75 -1.81 14.17
C GLN A 106 3.69 -0.76 14.50
N PRO A 107 3.63 -0.24 15.75
CA PRO A 107 2.71 0.83 16.09
C PRO A 107 3.03 2.10 15.29
N CYS A 108 1.97 2.80 14.88
CA CYS A 108 2.07 4.11 14.27
C CYS A 108 2.14 5.20 15.36
N ASP A 109 2.91 6.24 15.10
CA ASP A 109 3.06 7.40 15.97
C ASP A 109 2.55 8.68 15.28
N LEU A 110 2.59 9.80 16.00
CA LEU A 110 2.14 11.08 15.46
C LEU A 110 3.00 11.53 14.27
N GLU A 111 4.27 11.14 14.21
CA GLU A 111 5.17 11.57 13.13
C GLU A 111 4.80 10.89 11.80
N ASP A 112 4.24 9.68 11.82
CA ASP A 112 3.69 9.04 10.62
C ASP A 112 2.58 9.86 9.95
N LEU A 113 1.86 10.68 10.72
CA LEU A 113 0.78 11.51 10.19
C LEU A 113 1.32 12.62 9.29
N GLN A 114 2.57 13.04 9.47
CA GLN A 114 3.19 14.06 8.64
C GLN A 114 3.21 13.67 7.15
N ASP A 115 3.41 12.38 6.86
CA ASP A 115 3.46 11.83 5.50
C ASP A 115 2.05 11.62 4.90
N ILE A 116 1.01 11.57 5.73
CA ILE A 116 -0.38 11.29 5.33
C ILE A 116 -1.16 12.58 5.16
N ASP A 117 -1.16 13.42 6.20
CA ASP A 117 -1.91 14.66 6.31
C ASP A 117 -1.14 15.67 7.18
N ILE A 118 -0.38 16.53 6.50
CA ILE A 118 0.45 17.55 7.13
C ILE A 118 -0.39 18.58 7.91
N ASP A 119 -1.60 18.87 7.45
CA ASP A 119 -2.48 19.88 8.06
C ASP A 119 -3.07 19.33 9.36
N PHE A 120 -3.53 18.07 9.34
CA PHE A 120 -3.99 17.39 10.54
C PHE A 120 -2.85 17.19 11.55
N TYR A 121 -1.66 16.81 11.07
CA TYR A 121 -0.46 16.73 11.89
C TYR A 121 -0.11 18.04 12.58
N ASN A 122 -0.09 19.15 11.82
CA ASN A 122 0.19 20.48 12.37
C ASN A 122 -0.86 20.90 13.40
N SER A 123 -2.13 20.57 13.14
CA SER A 123 -3.24 20.84 14.05
C SER A 123 -3.08 20.10 15.38
N ILE A 124 -2.77 18.79 15.35
CA ILE A 124 -2.51 18.01 16.56
C ILE A 124 -1.25 18.52 17.29
N LYS A 125 -0.16 18.84 16.56
CA LYS A 125 1.04 19.41 17.17
C LYS A 125 0.78 20.76 17.83
N TRP A 126 -0.11 21.57 17.27
CA TRP A 126 -0.53 22.83 17.87
C TRP A 126 -1.34 22.59 19.15
N ILE A 127 -2.34 21.71 19.12
CA ILE A 127 -3.16 21.35 20.29
C ILE A 127 -2.27 20.82 21.42
N SER A 128 -1.27 19.99 21.09
CA SER A 128 -0.33 19.44 22.08
C SER A 128 0.57 20.48 22.76
N LYS A 129 0.71 21.69 22.19
CA LYS A 129 1.65 22.72 22.69
C LYS A 129 0.96 23.93 23.31
N ASN A 130 -0.36 24.07 23.14
CA ASN A 130 -1.12 25.26 23.55
C ASN A 130 -2.18 24.91 24.58
N ASN A 131 -2.61 25.90 25.36
CA ASN A 131 -3.75 25.73 26.28
C ASN A 131 -5.06 25.76 25.49
N ILE A 132 -5.78 24.64 25.49
CA ILE A 132 -7.00 24.47 24.70
C ILE A 132 -8.13 25.35 25.25
N GLU A 133 -8.17 25.56 26.58
CA GLU A 133 -9.21 26.37 27.24
C GLU A 133 -9.17 27.84 26.78
N GLU A 134 -7.97 28.37 26.49
CA GLU A 134 -7.78 29.74 26.01
C GLU A 134 -8.15 29.91 24.53
N SER A 135 -8.17 28.80 23.79
CA SER A 135 -8.44 28.80 22.34
C SER A 135 -9.93 28.78 21.99
N GLY A 136 -10.81 28.57 22.97
CA GLY A 136 -12.25 28.44 22.76
C GLY A 136 -12.66 27.19 21.99
N MET A 137 -11.77 26.20 21.84
CA MET A 137 -12.07 24.93 21.20
C MET A 137 -12.73 23.96 22.19
N GLU A 138 -13.90 23.46 21.85
CA GLU A 138 -14.53 22.34 22.53
C GLU A 138 -14.16 21.04 21.81
N LEU A 139 -13.22 20.29 22.39
CA LEU A 139 -12.79 19.01 21.85
C LEU A 139 -13.46 17.86 22.60
N PHE A 140 -13.99 16.90 21.84
CA PHE A 140 -14.60 15.67 22.36
C PHE A 140 -13.83 14.46 21.83
N PHE A 141 -13.83 13.36 22.59
CA PHE A 141 -13.23 12.08 22.16
C PHE A 141 -14.15 11.36 21.17
N CYS A 142 -14.28 11.92 19.97
CA CYS A 142 -15.00 11.36 18.84
C CYS A 142 -14.21 11.58 17.55
N ALA A 143 -14.32 10.64 16.63
CA ALA A 143 -13.80 10.79 15.28
C ALA A 143 -14.94 10.49 14.31
N GLU A 144 -15.08 11.33 13.29
CA GLU A 144 -15.89 11.02 12.12
C GLU A 144 -15.07 10.08 11.23
N ILE A 145 -15.61 8.90 10.96
CA ILE A 145 -15.02 7.93 10.04
C ILE A 145 -15.89 7.98 8.80
N GLU A 146 -15.37 8.55 7.72
CA GLU A 146 -16.00 8.55 6.39
C GLU A 146 -15.90 7.18 5.71
#